data_AF-A0A3B9C4V3-F1
#
_entry.id   AF-A0A3B9C4V3-F1
#
_cell.length_a   1.000
_cell.length_b   1.000
_cell.length_c   1.000
_cell.angle_alpha   90.00
_cell.angle_beta   90.00
_cell.angle_gamma   90.00
#
_symmetry.space_group_name_H-M   'P 1'
#
loop_
_entity.id
_entity.type
_entity.pdbx_description
1 polymer ?
#
loop_
_entity_poly.entity_id
_entity_poly.type
_entity_poly.pdbx_seq_one_letter_code
_entity_poly.pdbx_strand_id
1 'polypeptide(L)'
;MEEKLDNLFHAQTKTEGREQSDITGLIGQYAHGNEPSHHIAYLYNYIGKNEKTEKLVQRICDSFYTNNPDGLIGNEDCGQMSAWYVFAQLGFYPSCPGENNYDALDIEPPFVIQDGFVSSIEEVKVFNTQFEEHYAAKRLLLMPADGIGLRFPHRPGKLKKHSTVPFLMHTHGVFEDSVRIEFGSAVPGLSISYSLNQGTFTNYAEPFYLKENCDIRFYALRNTESFKMQQAQFTKLPKGRKVYTLNKPHASYTAGGPEGLVNGIKGKLNWRAGDWQGYQGQDVEVVVRLENDKKIKAIETTFLEDQNSWIFYPTEVEYWVSQDSVNWKKINTQATHKSDHNLEISISNFGVDLNAVNDETLRNNPWRFIRLKSKHYGKMPQWHEGRGYDTYIFLDEIRIIEE
;
A
#
# COMPACT_ATOMS: atom_id res chain seq x y z
N MET A 1 -7.65 -14.53 20.11
CA MET A 1 -7.27 -13.13 19.82
C MET A 1 -5.88 -12.87 20.35
N GLU A 2 -5.62 -13.12 21.64
CA GLU A 2 -4.27 -13.04 22.23
C GLU A 2 -3.19 -13.76 21.40
N GLU A 3 -3.39 -15.04 21.09
CA GLU A 3 -2.45 -15.84 20.29
C GLU A 3 -2.15 -15.22 18.91
N LYS A 4 -3.13 -14.57 18.28
CA LYS A 4 -2.92 -13.89 16.99
C LYS A 4 -2.04 -12.65 17.14
N LEU A 5 -2.20 -11.89 18.22
CA LEU A 5 -1.34 -10.76 18.55
C LEU A 5 0.06 -11.26 18.90
N ASP A 6 0.19 -12.29 19.73
CA ASP A 6 1.49 -12.88 20.09
C ASP A 6 2.23 -13.36 18.84
N ASN A 7 1.53 -14.03 17.90
CA ASN A 7 2.11 -14.48 16.64
C ASN A 7 2.57 -13.30 15.76
N LEU A 8 1.86 -12.17 15.75
CA LEU A 8 2.28 -10.98 15.00
C LEU A 8 3.65 -10.48 15.49
N PHE A 9 3.84 -10.36 16.81
CA PHE A 9 5.08 -9.81 17.39
C PHE A 9 6.25 -10.80 17.44
N HIS A 10 6.00 -12.10 17.26
CA HIS A 10 7.02 -13.16 17.26
C HIS A 10 7.31 -13.77 15.88
N ALA A 11 6.50 -13.46 14.87
CA ALA A 11 6.73 -13.94 13.50
C ALA A 11 8.10 -13.50 12.96
N GLN A 12 8.62 -14.22 11.96
CA GLN A 12 9.85 -13.79 11.29
C GLN A 12 9.67 -12.39 10.69
N THR A 13 10.68 -11.53 10.80
CA THR A 13 10.65 -10.16 10.27
C THR A 13 10.76 -10.09 8.75
N LYS A 14 11.07 -11.22 8.09
CA LYS A 14 11.17 -11.30 6.64
C LYS A 14 9.81 -10.99 6.03
N THR A 15 9.75 -9.94 5.22
CA THR A 15 8.59 -9.63 4.39
C THR A 15 8.66 -10.41 3.09
N GLU A 16 7.51 -10.85 2.60
CA GLU A 16 7.35 -11.40 1.25
C GLU A 16 6.67 -10.33 0.38
N GLY A 17 7.05 -10.22 -0.89
CA GLY A 17 6.54 -9.20 -1.80
C GLY A 17 7.55 -8.09 -2.10
N ARG A 18 7.06 -6.87 -2.36
CA ARG A 18 7.88 -5.71 -2.74
C ARG A 18 8.64 -5.15 -1.54
N GLU A 19 9.91 -4.80 -1.70
CA GLU A 19 10.65 -4.01 -0.71
C GLU A 19 10.07 -2.59 -0.66
N GLN A 20 9.61 -2.15 0.52
CA GLN A 20 9.13 -0.80 0.77
C GLN A 20 10.02 -0.13 1.82
N SER A 21 10.43 1.11 1.54
CA SER A 21 11.29 1.91 2.44
C SER A 21 10.67 2.18 3.79
N ASP A 22 9.34 2.17 3.87
CA ASP A 22 8.59 2.60 5.05
C ASP A 22 8.32 1.44 6.02
N ILE A 23 8.70 0.21 5.65
CA ILE A 23 8.60 -0.97 6.52
C ILE A 23 9.89 -1.09 7.34
N THR A 24 9.96 -0.28 8.39
CA THR A 24 11.10 -0.21 9.32
C THR A 24 10.63 -0.31 10.77
N GLY A 25 11.57 -0.48 11.71
CA GLY A 25 11.25 -0.63 13.14
C GLY A 25 10.46 -1.91 13.43
N LEU A 26 11.01 -3.05 12.99
CA LEU A 26 10.31 -4.33 13.06
C LEU A 26 10.37 -4.99 14.43
N ILE A 27 9.21 -5.41 14.94
CA ILE A 27 9.06 -6.37 16.05
C ILE A 27 8.21 -7.54 15.54
N GLY A 28 8.87 -8.56 15.00
CA GLY A 28 8.20 -9.57 14.20
C GLY A 28 7.61 -8.96 12.93
N GLN A 29 6.29 -9.06 12.75
CA GLN A 29 5.56 -8.46 11.63
C GLN A 29 4.96 -7.07 11.97
N TYR A 30 5.15 -6.56 13.18
CA TYR A 30 4.83 -5.18 13.53
C TYR A 30 5.90 -4.24 12.94
N ALA A 31 5.49 -3.19 12.23
CA ALA A 31 6.40 -2.21 11.63
C ALA A 31 6.13 -0.80 12.18
N HIS A 32 6.98 -0.34 13.10
CA HIS A 32 6.77 0.94 13.77
C HIS A 32 6.95 2.16 12.86
N GLY A 33 7.78 2.06 11.82
CA GLY A 33 7.97 3.15 10.85
C GLY A 33 6.79 3.38 9.90
N ASN A 34 5.67 2.69 10.10
CA ASN A 34 4.49 2.75 9.26
C ASN A 34 3.22 2.87 10.13
N GLU A 35 2.41 3.89 9.86
CA GLU A 35 1.27 4.30 10.69
C GLU A 35 0.18 3.24 10.92
N PRO A 36 -0.12 2.33 9.98
CA PRO A 36 -1.09 1.26 10.22
C PRO A 36 -0.77 0.43 11.47
N SER A 37 0.50 0.37 11.89
CA SER A 37 0.93 -0.37 13.07
C SER A 37 0.69 0.36 14.39
N HIS A 38 0.59 1.70 14.41
CA HIS A 38 0.73 2.51 15.64
C HIS A 38 -0.26 2.16 16.76
N HIS A 39 -1.48 1.72 16.42
CA HIS A 39 -2.51 1.34 17.38
C HIS A 39 -2.42 -0.13 17.84
N ILE A 40 -1.66 -0.98 17.13
CA ILE A 40 -1.70 -2.44 17.32
C ILE A 40 -1.21 -2.85 18.71
N ALA A 41 -0.19 -2.18 19.25
CA ALA A 41 0.33 -2.46 20.58
C ALA A 41 -0.75 -2.34 21.67
N TYR A 42 -1.68 -1.39 21.51
CA TYR A 42 -2.78 -1.12 22.44
C TYR A 42 -3.93 -2.15 22.34
N LEU A 43 -3.94 -3.03 21.33
CA LEU A 43 -4.99 -4.05 21.18
C LEU A 43 -4.99 -5.09 22.33
N TYR A 44 -3.89 -5.26 23.04
CA TYR A 44 -3.85 -6.11 24.24
C TYR A 44 -4.75 -5.58 25.37
N ASN A 45 -4.96 -4.25 25.47
CA ASN A 45 -5.89 -3.66 26.44
C ASN A 45 -7.33 -4.15 26.22
N TYR A 46 -7.73 -4.36 24.96
CA TYR A 46 -9.08 -4.78 24.56
C TYR A 46 -9.38 -6.25 24.87
N ILE A 47 -8.36 -7.02 25.23
CA ILE A 47 -8.48 -8.42 25.63
C ILE A 47 -8.02 -8.66 27.07
N GLY A 48 -7.81 -7.59 27.85
CA GLY A 48 -7.45 -7.66 29.27
C GLY A 48 -6.02 -8.13 29.53
N LYS A 49 -5.07 -7.81 28.64
CA LYS A 49 -3.65 -8.16 28.72
C LYS A 49 -2.76 -6.92 28.78
N ASN A 50 -3.12 -5.96 29.62
CA ASN A 50 -2.49 -4.63 29.66
C ASN A 50 -0.97 -4.70 29.89
N GLU A 51 -0.51 -5.68 30.68
CA GLU A 51 0.90 -5.92 30.95
C GLU A 51 1.72 -6.20 29.69
N LYS A 52 1.07 -6.73 28.63
CA LYS A 52 1.69 -6.93 27.32
C LYS A 52 1.74 -5.63 26.51
N THR A 53 0.69 -4.79 26.58
CA THR A 53 0.70 -3.45 25.99
C THR A 53 1.87 -2.64 26.54
N GLU A 54 2.00 -2.58 27.86
CA GLU A 54 3.01 -1.76 28.56
C GLU A 54 4.42 -2.15 28.17
N LYS A 55 4.74 -3.45 28.26
CA LYS A 55 6.07 -3.97 27.87
C LYS A 55 6.40 -3.68 26.42
N LEU A 56 5.41 -3.79 25.53
CA LEU A 56 5.61 -3.60 24.11
C LEU A 56 5.79 -2.12 23.76
N VAL A 57 4.96 -1.23 24.31
CA VAL A 57 5.09 0.22 24.12
C VAL A 57 6.44 0.71 24.65
N GLN A 58 6.84 0.26 25.85
CA GLN A 58 8.16 0.59 26.40
C GLN A 58 9.29 0.13 25.47
N ARG A 59 9.24 -1.13 24.99
CA ARG A 59 10.21 -1.65 24.03
C ARG A 59 10.28 -0.80 22.75
N ILE A 60 9.14 -0.37 22.22
CA ILE A 60 9.06 0.48 21.02
C ILE A 60 9.76 1.82 21.27
N CYS A 61 9.40 2.51 22.36
CA CYS A 61 10.03 3.77 22.75
C CYS A 61 11.55 3.65 22.89
N ASP A 62 12.02 2.62 23.60
CA ASP A 62 13.44 2.43 23.88
C ASP A 62 14.26 2.02 22.64
N SER A 63 13.63 1.31 21.69
CA SER A 63 14.34 0.74 20.53
C SER A 63 14.32 1.65 19.31
N PHE A 64 13.28 2.47 19.12
CA PHE A 64 13.01 3.15 17.86
C PHE A 64 13.05 4.68 17.94
N TYR A 65 13.28 5.25 19.13
CA TYR A 65 13.44 6.68 19.34
C TYR A 65 14.73 6.97 20.10
N THR A 66 15.66 7.69 19.47
CA THR A 66 16.89 8.16 20.12
C THR A 66 17.16 9.62 19.83
N ASN A 67 18.10 10.23 20.56
CA ASN A 67 18.50 11.63 20.36
C ASN A 67 19.63 11.81 19.33
N ASN A 68 19.93 10.77 18.55
CA ASN A 68 20.91 10.85 17.46
C ASN A 68 20.27 11.39 16.17
N PRO A 69 21.06 11.87 15.19
CA PRO A 69 20.54 12.33 13.90
C PRO A 69 19.73 11.28 13.13
N ASP A 70 19.98 9.99 13.36
CA ASP A 70 19.26 8.82 12.82
C ASP A 70 18.28 8.22 13.84
N GLY A 71 17.85 9.02 14.83
CA GLY A 71 17.07 8.55 15.97
C GLY A 71 15.60 8.26 15.70
N LEU A 72 15.13 8.34 14.46
CA LEU A 72 13.79 7.95 14.04
C LEU A 72 13.88 6.80 13.04
N ILE A 73 13.04 5.78 13.24
CA ILE A 73 13.15 4.53 12.48
C ILE A 73 12.47 4.58 11.11
N GLY A 74 11.62 5.57 10.84
CA GLY A 74 10.87 5.76 9.59
C GLY A 74 10.75 7.24 9.22
N ASN A 75 9.91 7.55 8.23
CA ASN A 75 9.56 8.95 7.95
C ASN A 75 8.88 9.57 9.18
N GLU A 76 9.07 10.87 9.38
CA GLU A 76 8.49 11.56 10.54
C GLU A 76 6.99 11.83 10.37
N ASP A 77 6.54 11.81 9.11
CA ASP A 77 5.14 11.98 8.67
C ASP A 77 4.48 13.21 9.29
N CYS A 78 5.19 14.34 9.17
CA CYS A 78 4.71 15.68 9.52
C CYS A 78 4.23 15.82 10.98
N GLY A 79 4.88 15.12 11.90
CA GLY A 79 4.61 15.15 13.34
C GLY A 79 4.07 13.84 13.89
N GLN A 80 3.69 12.89 13.04
CA GLN A 80 2.96 11.69 13.45
C GLN A 80 3.80 10.76 14.34
N MET A 81 5.06 10.49 13.96
CA MET A 81 5.97 9.66 14.77
C MET A 81 6.28 10.32 16.11
N SER A 82 6.51 11.63 16.09
CA SER A 82 6.79 12.43 17.30
C SER A 82 5.58 12.46 18.24
N ALA A 83 4.38 12.66 17.70
CA ALA A 83 3.13 12.66 18.47
C ALA A 83 2.87 11.30 19.12
N TRP A 84 3.11 10.19 18.40
CA TRP A 84 2.98 8.85 18.96
C TRP A 84 3.88 8.66 20.18
N TYR A 85 5.15 9.05 20.07
CA TYR A 85 6.11 8.97 21.17
C TYR A 85 5.66 9.80 22.37
N VAL A 86 5.23 11.04 22.16
CA VAL A 86 4.74 11.93 23.23
C VAL A 86 3.53 11.30 23.96
N PHE A 87 2.55 10.78 23.23
CA PHE A 87 1.38 10.10 23.82
C PHE A 87 1.80 8.87 24.64
N ALA A 88 2.63 8.00 24.07
CA ALA A 88 3.13 6.81 24.75
C ALA A 88 3.86 7.14 26.05
N GLN A 89 4.71 8.18 26.04
CA GLN A 89 5.45 8.65 27.21
C GLN A 89 4.55 9.33 28.26
N LEU A 90 3.44 9.93 27.84
CA LEU A 90 2.39 10.43 28.74
C LEU A 90 1.53 9.31 29.34
N GLY A 91 1.67 8.07 28.87
CA GLY A 91 0.96 6.91 29.40
C GLY A 91 -0.45 6.71 28.83
N PHE A 92 -0.78 7.30 27.69
CA PHE A 92 -2.08 7.07 27.03
C PHE A 92 -2.04 7.33 25.52
N TYR A 93 -2.91 6.68 24.74
CA TYR A 93 -2.93 6.83 23.28
C TYR A 93 -4.35 6.78 22.69
N PRO A 94 -4.68 7.62 21.68
CA PRO A 94 -5.96 7.57 21.00
C PRO A 94 -6.00 6.52 19.88
N SER A 95 -6.28 5.26 20.20
CA SER A 95 -6.33 4.19 19.17
C SER A 95 -7.48 4.33 18.16
N CYS A 96 -8.53 5.07 18.50
CA CYS A 96 -9.68 5.34 17.62
C CYS A 96 -10.00 6.85 17.61
N PRO A 97 -9.23 7.66 16.87
CA PRO A 97 -9.49 9.10 16.75
C PRO A 97 -10.92 9.34 16.24
N GLY A 98 -11.69 10.17 16.95
CA GLY A 98 -13.13 10.39 16.72
C GLY A 98 -14.02 9.76 17.80
N GLU A 99 -13.49 8.81 18.58
CA GLU A 99 -14.02 8.53 19.91
C GLU A 99 -13.37 9.48 20.92
N ASN A 100 -14.16 10.03 21.83
CA ASN A 100 -13.63 10.78 22.97
C ASN A 100 -13.06 9.83 24.04
N ASN A 101 -12.23 8.86 23.64
CA ASN A 101 -11.62 7.88 24.53
C ASN A 101 -10.15 7.64 24.19
N TYR A 102 -9.33 7.46 25.23
CA TYR A 102 -7.90 7.15 25.11
C TYR A 102 -7.57 5.85 25.85
N ASP A 103 -6.70 5.03 25.27
CA ASP A 103 -6.22 3.79 25.87
C ASP A 103 -5.06 4.09 26.83
N ALA A 104 -5.24 3.79 28.11
CA ALA A 104 -4.24 4.06 29.14
C ALA A 104 -3.19 2.94 29.26
N LEU A 105 -2.02 3.30 29.78
CA LEU A 105 -0.92 2.41 30.17
C LEU A 105 -0.72 2.48 31.69
N ASP A 106 -0.45 1.36 32.36
CA ASP A 106 -0.10 1.34 33.79
C ASP A 106 1.43 1.47 34.01
N ILE A 107 2.04 2.45 33.35
CA ILE A 107 3.47 2.78 33.49
C ILE A 107 3.65 4.07 34.29
N GLU A 108 4.75 4.17 35.05
CA GLU A 108 5.17 5.45 35.62
C GLU A 108 5.80 6.29 34.49
N PRO A 109 5.27 7.50 34.20
CA PRO A 109 5.89 8.38 33.21
C PRO A 109 7.34 8.66 33.61
N PRO A 110 8.31 8.58 32.68
CA PRO A 110 9.72 8.77 33.03
C PRO A 110 10.08 10.23 33.36
N PHE A 111 9.14 11.16 33.25
CA PHE A 111 9.32 12.57 33.58
C PHE A 111 8.32 13.04 34.63
N VAL A 112 8.81 13.82 35.59
CA VAL A 112 7.98 14.70 36.40
C VAL A 112 7.66 15.90 35.52
N ILE A 113 6.38 16.14 35.22
CA ILE A 113 5.96 17.42 34.64
C ILE A 113 6.38 18.50 35.63
N GLN A 114 7.40 19.30 35.27
CA GLN A 114 7.86 20.40 36.12
C GLN A 114 6.71 21.37 36.37
N ASP A 115 6.57 21.84 37.61
CA ASP A 115 5.63 22.88 38.01
C ASP A 115 5.85 24.12 37.11
N GLY A 116 4.99 24.30 36.10
CA GLY A 116 5.10 25.37 35.10
C GLY A 116 4.56 25.02 33.70
N PHE A 117 4.61 23.75 33.27
CA PHE A 117 3.97 23.35 31.99
C PHE A 117 2.43 23.36 32.09
N VAL A 118 1.94 23.18 33.31
CA VAL A 118 0.52 23.16 33.67
C VAL A 118 -0.15 24.52 33.56
N SER A 119 0.59 25.61 33.86
CA SER A 119 0.02 26.95 33.96
C SER A 119 -0.38 27.59 32.63
N SER A 120 -0.02 27.00 31.50
CA SER A 120 -0.43 27.46 30.16
C SER A 120 -1.60 26.70 29.56
N ILE A 121 -2.15 25.70 30.26
CA ILE A 121 -3.30 24.90 29.83
C ILE A 121 -4.49 25.33 30.68
N GLU A 122 -5.44 26.03 30.07
CA GLU A 122 -6.48 26.79 30.78
C GLU A 122 -7.47 25.92 31.59
N GLU A 123 -7.53 24.61 31.34
CA GLU A 123 -8.41 23.69 32.09
C GLU A 123 -7.72 22.34 32.36
N VAL A 124 -7.41 22.09 33.63
CA VAL A 124 -6.86 20.81 34.10
C VAL A 124 -7.75 20.25 35.20
N LYS A 125 -8.29 19.05 35.00
CA LYS A 125 -8.89 18.22 36.07
C LYS A 125 -8.09 16.94 36.26
N VAL A 126 -7.86 16.57 37.52
CA VAL A 126 -7.19 15.34 37.95
C VAL A 126 -8.23 14.20 37.98
N PHE A 127 -7.99 13.11 37.25
CA PHE A 127 -8.87 11.94 37.28
C PHE A 127 -8.42 10.96 38.37
N ASN A 128 -9.30 10.75 39.35
CA ASN A 128 -9.12 9.75 40.40
C ASN A 128 -9.36 8.35 39.80
N THR A 129 -8.30 7.57 39.59
CA THR A 129 -8.40 6.23 38.98
C THR A 129 -8.37 5.16 40.07
N GLN A 130 -9.35 4.25 40.05
CA GLN A 130 -9.48 3.13 41.01
C GLN A 130 -8.47 2.01 40.70
N PHE A 131 -7.18 2.28 40.91
CA PHE A 131 -6.15 1.26 41.12
C PHE A 131 -5.50 1.48 42.50
N GLU A 132 -4.86 0.44 43.04
CA GLU A 132 -4.27 0.44 44.38
C GLU A 132 -3.45 1.70 44.66
N GLU A 133 -3.45 2.12 45.93
CA GLU A 133 -3.02 3.42 46.50
C GLU A 133 -1.59 3.89 46.18
N HIS A 134 -0.87 3.32 45.20
CA HIS A 134 0.52 3.66 44.90
C HIS A 134 0.79 4.62 43.73
N TYR A 135 -0.20 4.99 42.89
CA TYR A 135 0.08 5.92 41.77
C TYR A 135 -0.95 7.03 41.51
N ALA A 136 -1.96 7.20 42.38
CA ALA A 136 -3.01 8.21 42.21
C ALA A 136 -2.51 9.67 42.20
N ALA A 137 -1.29 9.94 42.71
CA ALA A 137 -0.78 11.30 42.92
C ALA A 137 0.17 11.83 41.81
N LYS A 138 0.49 11.06 40.76
CA LYS A 138 1.49 11.47 39.76
C LYS A 138 1.02 11.52 38.30
N ARG A 139 -0.23 11.15 37.99
CA ARG A 139 -0.79 11.26 36.63
C ARG A 139 -1.34 12.67 36.39
N LEU A 140 -0.41 13.60 36.21
CA LEU A 140 -0.69 14.99 35.91
C LEU A 140 -0.87 15.18 34.39
N LEU A 141 -2.01 15.77 34.00
CA LEU A 141 -2.28 16.55 32.78
C LEU A 141 -2.30 15.93 31.38
N LEU A 142 -3.43 16.16 30.67
CA LEU A 142 -3.54 16.80 29.33
C LEU A 142 -4.91 16.58 28.63
N MET A 143 -6.00 16.31 29.36
CA MET A 143 -7.30 15.99 28.74
C MET A 143 -8.30 17.16 28.90
N PRO A 144 -8.89 17.68 27.80
CA PRO A 144 -9.92 18.73 27.83
C PRO A 144 -11.11 18.40 28.75
N ALA A 145 -11.69 19.45 29.34
CA ALA A 145 -12.85 19.31 30.22
C ALA A 145 -14.11 18.92 29.42
N ASP A 146 -14.79 17.91 29.96
CA ASP A 146 -16.09 17.37 29.57
C ASP A 146 -16.12 16.47 28.32
N GLY A 147 -16.59 15.23 28.52
CA GLY A 147 -16.94 14.30 27.44
C GLY A 147 -15.82 13.37 26.96
N ILE A 148 -14.61 13.44 27.54
CA ILE A 148 -13.49 12.54 27.23
C ILE A 148 -13.28 11.51 28.35
N GLY A 149 -13.37 10.23 28.01
CA GLY A 149 -13.07 9.11 28.91
C GLY A 149 -11.64 8.60 28.73
N LEU A 150 -11.01 8.17 29.82
CA LEU A 150 -9.93 7.19 29.71
C LEU A 150 -10.60 5.82 29.63
N ARG A 151 -10.38 5.09 28.53
CA ARG A 151 -10.85 3.71 28.40
C ARG A 151 -9.91 2.83 29.19
N PHE A 152 -10.22 2.70 30.47
CA PHE A 152 -9.69 1.63 31.31
C PHE A 152 -10.36 0.31 30.91
N PRO A 153 -9.65 -0.83 31.02
CA PRO A 153 -10.08 -2.10 30.46
C PRO A 153 -11.52 -2.43 30.84
N HIS A 154 -12.36 -2.56 29.82
CA HIS A 154 -13.71 -3.07 29.96
C HIS A 154 -13.61 -4.54 30.40
N ARG A 155 -14.00 -4.85 31.65
CA ARG A 155 -14.37 -6.23 32.00
C ARG A 155 -15.49 -6.62 31.03
N PRO A 156 -15.38 -7.71 30.25
CA PRO A 156 -16.15 -7.89 29.02
C PRO A 156 -17.66 -8.06 29.30
N GLY A 157 -18.36 -6.95 29.47
CA GLY A 157 -19.79 -6.83 29.31
C GLY A 157 -20.04 -6.69 27.82
N LYS A 158 -20.37 -7.81 27.16
CA LYS A 158 -20.83 -7.94 25.76
C LYS A 158 -20.50 -6.70 24.90
N LEU A 159 -19.32 -6.70 24.29
CA LEU A 159 -19.07 -5.89 23.09
C LEU A 159 -20.29 -6.04 22.18
N LYS A 160 -20.92 -4.92 21.79
CA LYS A 160 -21.87 -4.94 20.68
C LYS A 160 -21.11 -5.59 19.53
N LYS A 161 -21.53 -6.80 19.13
CA LYS A 161 -20.94 -7.50 17.99
C LYS A 161 -21.14 -6.61 16.77
N HIS A 162 -20.15 -5.79 16.46
CA HIS A 162 -20.10 -5.10 15.18
C HIS A 162 -20.05 -6.18 14.10
N SER A 163 -20.86 -5.97 13.07
CA SER A 163 -21.00 -6.86 11.93
C SER A 163 -19.67 -6.89 11.17
N THR A 164 -18.86 -7.93 11.40
CA THR A 164 -17.61 -8.11 10.66
C THR A 164 -17.92 -8.71 9.29
N VAL A 165 -17.52 -8.01 8.23
CA VAL A 165 -17.61 -8.54 6.86
C VAL A 165 -16.61 -9.69 6.68
N PRO A 166 -16.91 -10.69 5.83
CA PRO A 166 -15.92 -11.67 5.44
C PRO A 166 -14.79 -11.00 4.64
N PHE A 167 -13.63 -11.64 4.58
CA PHE A 167 -12.47 -11.17 3.82
C PHE A 167 -11.81 -12.33 3.08
N LEU A 168 -10.94 -12.03 2.12
CA LEU A 168 -10.11 -13.02 1.44
C LEU A 168 -8.78 -13.20 2.20
N MET A 169 -8.37 -14.44 2.42
CA MET A 169 -7.13 -14.79 3.09
C MET A 169 -6.02 -14.94 2.06
N HIS A 170 -4.94 -14.19 2.24
CA HIS A 170 -3.68 -14.35 1.49
C HIS A 170 -3.83 -14.31 -0.05
N THR A 171 -4.63 -13.38 -0.60
CA THR A 171 -4.87 -13.32 -2.04
C THR A 171 -4.28 -12.07 -2.69
N HIS A 172 -3.55 -12.25 -3.78
CA HIS A 172 -3.20 -11.18 -4.70
C HIS A 172 -4.21 -11.16 -5.86
N GLY A 173 -4.62 -9.97 -6.30
CA GLY A 173 -5.56 -9.82 -7.41
C GLY A 173 -4.99 -10.20 -8.78
N VAL A 174 -3.70 -10.57 -8.85
CA VAL A 174 -3.03 -10.94 -10.10
C VAL A 174 -2.26 -12.25 -9.89
N PHE A 175 -2.31 -13.17 -10.87
CA PHE A 175 -1.68 -14.50 -10.79
C PHE A 175 -1.31 -15.07 -12.17
N GLU A 176 -0.37 -16.02 -12.26
CA GLU A 176 0.04 -16.64 -13.54
C GLU A 176 -0.58 -18.02 -13.78
N ASP A 177 -0.52 -18.89 -12.76
CA ASP A 177 -0.95 -20.29 -12.82
C ASP A 177 -2.38 -20.44 -12.30
N SER A 178 -2.48 -20.20 -11.00
CA SER A 178 -3.69 -20.24 -10.22
C SER A 178 -3.51 -19.41 -8.97
N VAL A 179 -4.63 -18.98 -8.38
CA VAL A 179 -4.65 -18.33 -7.07
C VAL A 179 -5.59 -19.09 -6.16
N ARG A 180 -5.12 -19.38 -4.95
CA ARG A 180 -5.94 -20.02 -3.91
C ARG A 180 -6.88 -18.99 -3.31
N ILE A 181 -8.18 -19.28 -3.36
CA ILE A 181 -9.23 -18.48 -2.76
C ILE A 181 -9.65 -19.14 -1.45
N GLU A 182 -9.45 -18.41 -0.38
CA GLU A 182 -9.87 -18.78 0.96
C GLU A 182 -10.56 -17.59 1.60
N PHE A 183 -11.76 -17.81 2.15
CA PHE A 183 -12.48 -16.75 2.84
C PHE A 183 -12.29 -16.87 4.35
N GLY A 184 -11.98 -15.75 4.97
CA GLY A 184 -11.92 -15.58 6.41
C GLY A 184 -13.12 -14.84 6.95
N SER A 185 -13.41 -15.06 8.23
CA SER A 185 -14.31 -14.22 9.01
C SER A 185 -13.71 -13.99 10.39
N ALA A 186 -13.88 -12.77 10.91
CA ALA A 186 -13.52 -12.47 12.29
C ALA A 186 -14.48 -13.12 13.31
N VAL A 187 -15.67 -13.55 12.87
CA VAL A 187 -16.64 -14.29 13.69
C VAL A 187 -16.62 -15.77 13.29
N PRO A 188 -16.19 -16.68 14.19
CA PRO A 188 -16.21 -18.11 13.93
C PRO A 188 -17.62 -18.63 13.63
N GLY A 189 -17.74 -19.54 12.66
CA GLY A 189 -18.98 -20.24 12.34
C GLY A 189 -19.98 -19.48 11.46
N LEU A 190 -19.60 -18.34 10.87
CA LEU A 190 -20.45 -17.69 9.86
C LEU A 190 -20.35 -18.41 8.52
N SER A 191 -21.51 -18.71 7.94
CA SER A 191 -21.61 -19.22 6.57
C SER A 191 -21.29 -18.10 5.58
N ILE A 192 -20.34 -18.33 4.69
CA ILE A 192 -19.96 -17.38 3.63
C ILE A 192 -20.58 -17.86 2.32
N SER A 193 -21.18 -16.94 1.57
CA SER A 193 -21.71 -17.18 0.24
C SER A 193 -20.97 -16.32 -0.78
N TYR A 194 -20.66 -16.89 -1.94
CA TYR A 194 -19.90 -16.22 -2.99
C TYR A 194 -20.45 -16.51 -4.39
N SER A 195 -20.21 -15.59 -5.31
CA SER A 195 -20.61 -15.61 -6.73
C SER A 195 -19.38 -15.29 -7.56
N LEU A 196 -19.14 -16.08 -8.61
CA LEU A 196 -18.07 -15.88 -9.58
C LEU A 196 -18.65 -15.26 -10.85
N ASN A 197 -18.02 -14.22 -11.39
CA ASN A 197 -18.38 -13.56 -12.66
C ASN A 197 -19.87 -13.21 -12.77
N GLN A 198 -20.40 -12.64 -11.69
CA GLN A 198 -21.82 -12.32 -11.53
C GLN A 198 -22.81 -13.48 -11.59
N GLY A 199 -22.34 -14.73 -11.51
CA GLY A 199 -23.16 -15.94 -11.50
C GLY A 199 -23.96 -16.15 -10.21
N THR A 200 -24.53 -17.34 -10.05
CA THR A 200 -25.32 -17.70 -8.86
C THR A 200 -24.45 -17.78 -7.61
N PHE A 201 -25.00 -17.32 -6.49
CA PHE A 201 -24.34 -17.44 -5.19
C PHE A 201 -24.34 -18.90 -4.70
N THR A 202 -23.18 -19.35 -4.24
CA THR A 202 -22.94 -20.68 -3.69
C THR A 202 -22.34 -20.57 -2.30
N ASN A 203 -22.57 -21.55 -1.44
CA ASN A 203 -22.00 -21.56 -0.09
C ASN A 203 -20.54 -22.00 -0.15
N TYR A 204 -19.69 -21.28 0.55
CA TYR A 204 -18.29 -21.63 0.74
C TYR A 204 -18.16 -22.81 1.71
N ALA A 205 -17.49 -23.87 1.27
CA ALA A 205 -17.24 -25.07 2.06
C ALA A 205 -15.74 -25.26 2.34
N GLU A 206 -14.92 -25.14 1.30
CA GLU A 206 -13.47 -25.32 1.38
C GLU A 206 -12.74 -24.40 0.39
N PRO A 207 -11.44 -24.09 0.63
CA PRO A 207 -10.62 -23.32 -0.29
C PRO A 207 -10.57 -23.93 -1.69
N PHE A 208 -10.59 -23.08 -2.71
CA PHE A 208 -10.53 -23.50 -4.11
C PHE A 208 -9.52 -22.68 -4.90
N TYR A 209 -9.25 -23.06 -6.16
CA TYR A 209 -8.29 -22.37 -7.01
C TYR A 209 -8.99 -21.73 -8.21
N LEU A 210 -8.73 -20.44 -8.43
CA LEU A 210 -9.02 -19.82 -9.71
C LEU A 210 -7.88 -20.08 -10.68
N LYS A 211 -8.24 -20.36 -11.94
CA LYS A 211 -7.28 -20.57 -13.03
C LYS A 211 -7.43 -19.57 -14.16
N GLU A 212 -8.43 -18.70 -14.11
CA GLU A 212 -8.76 -17.70 -15.13
C GLU A 212 -9.23 -16.40 -14.46
N ASN A 213 -9.31 -15.32 -15.25
CA ASN A 213 -9.85 -14.05 -14.79
C ASN A 213 -11.20 -14.24 -14.09
N CYS A 214 -11.38 -13.61 -12.93
CA CYS A 214 -12.59 -13.78 -12.16
C CYS A 214 -12.94 -12.54 -11.33
N ASP A 215 -14.19 -12.14 -11.39
CA ASP A 215 -14.80 -11.25 -10.39
C ASP A 215 -15.48 -12.11 -9.31
N ILE A 216 -15.09 -11.94 -8.05
CA ILE A 216 -15.71 -12.63 -6.93
C ILE A 216 -16.52 -11.61 -6.12
N ARG A 217 -17.82 -11.87 -5.96
CA ARG A 217 -18.66 -11.18 -4.98
C ARG A 217 -18.99 -12.12 -3.84
N PHE A 218 -18.87 -11.67 -2.59
CA PHE A 218 -19.06 -12.55 -1.44
C PHE A 218 -19.62 -11.79 -0.24
N TYR A 219 -20.37 -12.49 0.61
CA TYR A 219 -20.93 -11.96 1.84
C TYR A 219 -21.09 -13.09 2.86
N ALA A 220 -21.27 -12.74 4.13
CA ALA A 220 -21.59 -13.72 5.16
C ALA A 220 -23.08 -13.66 5.52
N LEU A 221 -23.62 -14.77 5.99
CA LEU A 221 -25.01 -14.91 6.43
C LEU A 221 -25.08 -15.11 7.95
N ARG A 222 -26.04 -14.43 8.60
CA ARG A 222 -26.42 -14.73 9.98
C ARG A 222 -27.94 -14.77 10.11
N ASN A 223 -28.50 -15.95 10.39
CA ASN A 223 -29.90 -16.15 10.76
C ASN A 223 -30.96 -15.52 9.81
N THR A 224 -30.63 -15.32 8.53
CA THR A 224 -31.38 -14.69 7.39
C THR A 224 -30.96 -13.27 6.99
N GLU A 225 -30.12 -12.58 7.76
CA GLU A 225 -29.54 -11.29 7.36
C GLU A 225 -28.22 -11.50 6.61
N SER A 226 -28.08 -10.88 5.43
CA SER A 226 -26.83 -10.81 4.68
C SER A 226 -26.00 -9.61 5.15
N PHE A 227 -24.70 -9.84 5.39
CA PHE A 227 -23.75 -8.76 5.64
C PHE A 227 -23.41 -8.01 4.34
N LYS A 228 -22.80 -6.82 4.46
CA LYS A 228 -22.39 -5.99 3.32
C LYS A 228 -21.56 -6.82 2.33
N MET A 229 -22.01 -6.86 1.08
CA MET A 229 -21.34 -7.56 -0.01
C MET A 229 -19.96 -6.97 -0.27
N GLN A 230 -18.97 -7.85 -0.38
CA GLN A 230 -17.61 -7.56 -0.79
C GLN A 230 -17.42 -7.97 -2.25
N GLN A 231 -16.47 -7.35 -2.93
CA GLN A 231 -16.10 -7.67 -4.31
C GLN A 231 -14.58 -7.64 -4.46
N ALA A 232 -14.04 -8.59 -5.22
CA ALA A 232 -12.62 -8.69 -5.53
C ALA A 232 -12.44 -9.15 -6.98
N GLN A 233 -11.51 -8.51 -7.70
CA GLN A 233 -11.20 -8.84 -9.09
C GLN A 233 -9.84 -9.55 -9.18
N PHE A 234 -9.81 -10.62 -9.97
CA PHE A 234 -8.65 -11.45 -10.21
C PHE A 234 -8.30 -11.47 -11.69
N THR A 235 -7.03 -11.21 -12.01
CA THR A 235 -6.49 -11.15 -13.37
C THR A 235 -5.37 -12.17 -13.52
N LYS A 236 -5.47 -13.01 -14.55
CA LYS A 236 -4.45 -13.95 -14.95
C LYS A 236 -3.46 -13.28 -15.89
N LEU A 237 -2.18 -13.36 -15.57
CA LEU A 237 -1.09 -12.92 -16.43
C LEU A 237 -0.65 -14.05 -17.36
N PRO A 238 -0.32 -13.72 -18.63
CA PRO A 238 0.36 -14.65 -19.51
C PRO A 238 1.76 -14.98 -18.99
N LYS A 239 2.07 -16.28 -18.95
CA LYS A 239 3.33 -16.82 -18.42
C LYS A 239 4.55 -16.49 -19.28
N GLY A 240 5.72 -16.56 -18.63
CA GLY A 240 7.02 -16.66 -19.31
C GLY A 240 7.47 -15.40 -20.04
N ARG A 241 6.82 -14.26 -19.77
CA ARG A 241 7.29 -12.94 -20.18
C ARG A 241 8.60 -12.63 -19.47
N LYS A 242 9.53 -12.00 -20.18
CA LYS A 242 10.76 -11.45 -19.60
C LYS A 242 10.90 -10.00 -20.03
N VAL A 243 11.25 -9.14 -19.10
CA VAL A 243 11.43 -7.71 -19.38
C VAL A 243 12.91 -7.34 -19.31
N TYR A 244 13.35 -6.58 -20.32
CA TYR A 244 14.70 -6.01 -20.39
C TYR A 244 14.60 -4.50 -20.51
N THR A 245 15.05 -3.79 -19.49
CA THR A 245 15.23 -2.33 -19.54
C THR A 245 16.62 -2.05 -20.12
N LEU A 246 16.71 -1.45 -21.31
CA LEU A 246 18.01 -1.14 -21.93
C LEU A 246 18.66 0.09 -21.27
N ASN A 247 17.83 0.95 -20.71
CA ASN A 247 18.19 2.07 -19.85
C ASN A 247 18.06 1.67 -18.38
N LYS A 248 18.88 2.26 -17.50
CA LYS A 248 18.82 1.97 -16.07
C LYS A 248 17.78 2.88 -15.39
N PRO A 249 16.74 2.33 -14.72
CA PRO A 249 15.83 3.14 -13.93
C PRO A 249 16.56 3.78 -12.75
N HIS A 250 16.04 4.90 -12.28
CA HIS A 250 16.52 5.58 -11.08
C HIS A 250 16.39 4.64 -9.87
N ALA A 251 17.42 4.60 -9.02
CA ALA A 251 17.51 3.62 -7.93
C ALA A 251 16.35 3.71 -6.91
N SER A 252 15.78 4.90 -6.75
CA SER A 252 14.63 5.14 -5.86
C SER A 252 13.28 4.71 -6.46
N TYR A 253 13.21 4.46 -7.77
CA TYR A 253 11.96 4.25 -8.51
C TYR A 253 12.09 3.05 -9.44
N THR A 254 12.19 1.85 -8.87
CA THR A 254 12.44 0.61 -9.63
C THR A 254 11.18 -0.21 -9.89
N ALA A 255 10.06 0.09 -9.22
CA ALA A 255 8.84 -0.71 -9.19
C ALA A 255 9.06 -2.22 -8.93
N GLY A 256 10.10 -2.57 -8.16
CA GLY A 256 10.48 -3.97 -7.92
C GLY A 256 11.29 -4.62 -9.04
N GLY A 257 11.86 -3.83 -9.95
CA GLY A 257 12.69 -4.28 -11.07
C GLY A 257 11.93 -4.42 -12.39
N PRO A 258 12.56 -4.95 -13.45
CA PRO A 258 12.00 -4.99 -14.81
C PRO A 258 10.62 -5.65 -14.91
N GLU A 259 10.39 -6.73 -14.18
CA GLU A 259 9.10 -7.45 -14.17
C GLU A 259 7.96 -6.61 -13.55
N GLY A 260 8.31 -5.53 -12.85
CA GLY A 260 7.39 -4.47 -12.44
C GLY A 260 6.53 -3.95 -13.58
N LEU A 261 7.08 -3.96 -14.81
CA LEU A 261 6.44 -3.42 -16.01
C LEU A 261 5.38 -4.33 -16.66
N VAL A 262 5.22 -5.57 -16.19
CA VAL A 262 4.28 -6.54 -16.79
C VAL A 262 3.54 -7.35 -15.72
N ASN A 263 3.51 -6.85 -14.48
CA ASN A 263 2.97 -7.56 -13.32
C ASN A 263 1.46 -7.34 -13.12
N GLY A 264 0.80 -6.57 -14.00
CA GLY A 264 -0.62 -6.29 -13.94
C GLY A 264 -1.04 -5.33 -12.83
N ILE A 265 -0.10 -4.75 -12.09
CA ILE A 265 -0.35 -3.79 -11.02
C ILE A 265 -0.24 -2.38 -11.61
N LYS A 266 -1.38 -1.70 -11.71
CA LYS A 266 -1.45 -0.34 -12.22
C LYS A 266 -0.92 0.67 -11.21
N GLY A 267 -0.16 1.62 -11.72
CA GLY A 267 0.30 2.81 -11.02
C GLY A 267 -0.86 3.64 -10.48
N LYS A 268 -0.67 4.19 -9.28
CA LYS A 268 -1.62 5.10 -8.63
C LYS A 268 -1.10 6.53 -8.69
N LEU A 269 -1.98 7.50 -8.49
CA LEU A 269 -1.61 8.93 -8.43
C LEU A 269 -0.56 9.22 -7.36
N ASN A 270 -0.66 8.54 -6.21
CA ASN A 270 0.41 8.57 -5.22
C ASN A 270 1.57 7.68 -5.69
N TRP A 271 2.46 8.25 -6.48
CA TRP A 271 3.59 7.55 -7.07
C TRP A 271 4.65 7.12 -6.06
N ARG A 272 4.65 7.71 -4.85
CA ARG A 272 5.53 7.33 -3.73
C ARG A 272 5.22 5.92 -3.20
N ALA A 273 4.06 5.35 -3.54
CA ALA A 273 3.70 3.98 -3.20
C ALA A 273 4.60 2.91 -3.87
N GLY A 274 5.49 3.31 -4.80
CA GLY A 274 6.46 2.42 -5.43
C GLY A 274 5.92 1.63 -6.61
N ASP A 275 4.79 2.07 -7.19
CA ASP A 275 4.14 1.41 -8.33
C ASP A 275 4.76 1.81 -9.70
N TRP A 276 5.71 2.75 -9.73
CA TRP A 276 6.25 3.34 -10.96
C TRP A 276 7.76 3.14 -11.11
N GLN A 277 8.21 2.87 -12.34
CA GLN A 277 9.62 2.98 -12.71
C GLN A 277 9.94 4.39 -13.19
N GLY A 278 10.92 5.02 -12.56
CA GLY A 278 11.34 6.40 -12.85
C GLY A 278 12.65 6.44 -13.64
N TYR A 279 12.72 7.29 -14.66
CA TYR A 279 13.92 7.50 -15.49
C TYR A 279 14.19 9.00 -15.62
N GLN A 280 15.37 9.47 -15.18
CA GLN A 280 15.71 10.89 -15.24
C GLN A 280 16.68 11.19 -16.39
N GLY A 281 16.37 12.24 -17.17
CA GLY A 281 17.30 12.79 -18.16
C GLY A 281 17.71 11.84 -19.28
N GLN A 282 16.90 10.81 -19.53
CA GLN A 282 17.19 9.77 -20.52
C GLN A 282 15.89 9.26 -21.12
N ASP A 283 15.97 8.81 -22.37
CA ASP A 283 14.91 8.05 -22.99
C ASP A 283 14.71 6.70 -22.29
N VAL A 284 13.52 6.14 -22.43
CA VAL A 284 13.17 4.84 -21.86
C VAL A 284 13.04 3.84 -23.00
N GLU A 285 13.90 2.83 -23.01
CA GLU A 285 13.80 1.71 -23.94
C GLU A 285 13.62 0.39 -23.17
N VAL A 286 12.50 -0.28 -23.42
CA VAL A 286 12.13 -1.53 -22.77
C VAL A 286 11.79 -2.57 -23.83
N VAL A 287 12.30 -3.79 -23.65
CA VAL A 287 11.98 -4.95 -24.47
C VAL A 287 11.26 -5.99 -23.64
N VAL A 288 10.06 -6.37 -24.07
CA VAL A 288 9.32 -7.51 -23.51
C VAL A 288 9.46 -8.68 -24.47
N ARG A 289 9.98 -9.80 -23.97
CA ARG A 289 10.07 -11.06 -24.71
C ARG A 289 8.98 -12.01 -24.21
N LEU A 290 8.14 -12.46 -25.14
CA LEU A 290 7.10 -13.45 -24.86
C LEU A 290 7.70 -14.86 -24.73
N GLU A 291 6.95 -15.80 -24.18
CA GLU A 291 7.37 -17.22 -24.07
C GLU A 291 7.31 -17.95 -25.41
N ASN A 292 6.38 -17.56 -26.29
CA ASN A 292 6.17 -18.12 -27.62
C ASN A 292 5.85 -16.98 -28.58
N ASP A 293 5.93 -17.24 -29.88
CA ASP A 293 5.52 -16.25 -30.88
C ASP A 293 3.99 -16.14 -30.82
N LYS A 294 3.49 -14.91 -30.63
CA LYS A 294 2.06 -14.63 -30.43
C LYS A 294 1.59 -13.56 -31.38
N LYS A 295 0.36 -13.70 -31.87
CA LYS A 295 -0.31 -12.58 -32.52
C LYS A 295 -0.71 -11.57 -31.45
N ILE A 296 -0.42 -10.31 -31.73
CA ILE A 296 -0.63 -9.20 -30.81
C ILE A 296 -1.80 -8.39 -31.35
N LYS A 297 -2.85 -8.25 -30.54
CA LYS A 297 -4.00 -7.39 -30.81
C LYS A 297 -3.67 -5.94 -30.51
N ALA A 298 -3.11 -5.67 -29.34
CA ALA A 298 -2.80 -4.30 -28.93
C ALA A 298 -1.65 -4.25 -27.91
N ILE A 299 -0.99 -3.10 -27.84
CA ILE A 299 -0.01 -2.78 -26.82
C ILE A 299 -0.46 -1.49 -26.15
N GLU A 300 -0.54 -1.49 -24.82
CA GLU A 300 -0.87 -0.31 -24.02
C GLU A 300 0.26 -0.06 -23.02
N THR A 301 0.61 1.20 -22.82
CA THR A 301 1.55 1.65 -21.79
C THR A 301 0.97 2.81 -21.02
N THR A 302 1.34 2.90 -19.75
CA THR A 302 0.75 3.88 -18.85
C THR A 302 1.86 4.77 -18.27
N PHE A 303 1.59 6.07 -18.24
CA PHE A 303 2.53 7.08 -17.74
C PHE A 303 1.83 7.99 -16.75
N LEU A 304 2.63 8.52 -15.83
CA LEU A 304 2.22 9.54 -14.87
C LEU A 304 2.79 10.89 -15.27
N GLU A 305 2.02 11.95 -15.01
CA GLU A 305 2.50 13.33 -14.98
C GLU A 305 2.23 13.94 -13.59
N ASP A 306 3.27 14.54 -13.02
CA ASP A 306 3.26 15.37 -11.82
C ASP A 306 4.41 16.38 -11.99
N GLN A 307 4.13 17.48 -12.69
CA GLN A 307 5.18 18.41 -13.11
C GLN A 307 5.86 19.08 -11.91
N ASN A 308 5.14 19.32 -10.81
CA ASN A 308 5.70 19.83 -9.55
C ASN A 308 6.77 18.90 -8.97
N SER A 309 6.61 17.58 -9.17
CA SER A 309 7.60 16.56 -8.81
C SER A 309 8.58 16.23 -9.93
N TRP A 310 8.63 17.06 -10.98
CA TRP A 310 9.52 16.97 -12.13
C TRP A 310 9.22 15.78 -13.05
N ILE A 311 8.03 15.17 -12.90
CA ILE A 311 7.58 14.02 -13.67
C ILE A 311 6.74 14.52 -14.84
N PHE A 312 7.25 14.34 -16.05
CA PHE A 312 6.60 14.80 -17.28
C PHE A 312 6.27 13.60 -18.16
N TYR A 313 5.20 13.72 -18.96
CA TYR A 313 4.97 12.77 -20.03
C TYR A 313 6.17 12.73 -21.00
N PRO A 314 6.51 11.55 -21.56
CA PRO A 314 7.45 11.49 -22.67
C PRO A 314 6.92 12.31 -23.84
N THR A 315 7.76 12.92 -24.68
CA THR A 315 7.27 13.71 -25.82
C THR A 315 6.60 12.85 -26.89
N GLU A 316 7.10 11.62 -27.07
CA GLU A 316 6.55 10.63 -27.98
C GLU A 316 6.82 9.22 -27.45
N VAL A 317 5.97 8.28 -27.86
CA VAL A 317 6.06 6.87 -27.54
C VAL A 317 6.03 6.07 -28.83
N GLU A 318 7.02 5.20 -29.03
CA GLU A 318 7.11 4.31 -30.18
C GLU A 318 6.97 2.85 -29.77
N TYR A 319 6.28 2.09 -30.62
CA TYR A 319 6.06 0.67 -30.45
C TYR A 319 6.67 -0.10 -31.61
N TRP A 320 7.44 -1.13 -31.29
CA TRP A 320 8.18 -1.93 -32.25
C TRP A 320 7.98 -3.42 -31.95
N VAL A 321 8.05 -4.24 -32.99
CA VAL A 321 7.95 -5.71 -32.89
C VAL A 321 9.08 -6.39 -33.65
N SER A 322 9.45 -7.57 -33.17
CA SER A 322 10.46 -8.43 -33.80
C SER A 322 10.19 -9.91 -33.49
N GLN A 323 10.63 -10.79 -34.39
CA GLN A 323 10.63 -12.24 -34.18
C GLN A 323 11.97 -12.73 -33.61
N ASP A 324 13.06 -11.98 -33.81
CA ASP A 324 14.44 -12.43 -33.56
C ASP A 324 15.25 -11.48 -32.66
N SER A 325 14.68 -10.36 -32.21
CA SER A 325 15.31 -9.27 -31.45
C SER A 325 16.40 -8.47 -32.20
N VAL A 326 16.62 -8.77 -33.49
CA VAL A 326 17.62 -8.12 -34.34
C VAL A 326 16.93 -7.25 -35.38
N ASN A 327 15.95 -7.81 -36.10
CA ASN A 327 15.18 -7.14 -37.14
C ASN A 327 13.89 -6.60 -36.55
N TRP A 328 13.79 -5.27 -36.44
CA TRP A 328 12.67 -4.59 -35.81
C TRP A 328 11.78 -3.92 -36.85
N LYS A 329 10.46 -4.09 -36.70
CA LYS A 329 9.46 -3.32 -37.44
C LYS A 329 8.78 -2.34 -36.51
N LYS A 330 8.74 -1.06 -36.88
CA LYS A 330 7.97 -0.04 -36.16
C LYS A 330 6.49 -0.23 -36.45
N ILE A 331 5.67 -0.26 -35.42
CA ILE A 331 4.21 -0.26 -35.53
C ILE A 331 3.72 1.17 -35.73
N ASN A 332 4.04 2.05 -34.78
CA ASN A 332 3.69 3.47 -34.83
C ASN A 332 4.59 4.31 -33.91
N THR A 333 4.46 5.62 -34.06
CA THR A 333 4.92 6.65 -33.11
C THR A 333 3.68 7.45 -32.71
N GLN A 334 3.47 7.64 -31.41
CA GLN A 334 2.38 8.41 -30.84
C GLN A 334 2.96 9.61 -30.08
N ALA A 335 2.67 10.83 -30.53
CA ALA A 335 2.97 12.02 -29.75
C ALA A 335 2.08 12.05 -28.50
N THR A 336 2.63 12.46 -27.37
CA THR A 336 1.82 12.65 -26.15
C THR A 336 1.23 14.06 -26.14
N HIS A 337 0.14 14.25 -25.38
CA HIS A 337 -0.41 15.58 -25.13
C HIS A 337 0.52 16.35 -24.19
N LYS A 338 1.55 16.95 -24.78
CA LYS A 338 2.57 17.78 -24.13
C LYS A 338 1.95 19.10 -23.65
N SER A 339 1.55 19.18 -22.38
CA SER A 339 1.38 20.48 -21.75
C SER A 339 2.73 20.98 -21.26
N ASP A 340 3.16 22.15 -21.73
CA ASP A 340 4.35 22.78 -21.18
C ASP A 340 4.13 23.23 -19.74
N HIS A 341 2.87 23.40 -19.29
CA HIS A 341 2.53 23.77 -17.91
C HIS A 341 1.23 23.09 -17.48
N ASN A 342 1.33 22.15 -16.55
CA ASN A 342 0.21 21.44 -15.94
C ASN A 342 0.48 21.23 -14.44
N LEU A 343 -0.44 21.70 -13.60
CA LEU A 343 -0.35 21.57 -12.14
C LEU A 343 -1.16 20.37 -11.59
N GLU A 344 -1.94 19.71 -12.43
CA GLU A 344 -2.72 18.54 -12.05
C GLU A 344 -1.91 17.26 -12.22
N ILE A 345 -1.99 16.38 -11.22
CA ILE A 345 -1.43 15.03 -11.31
C ILE A 345 -2.37 14.18 -12.16
N SER A 346 -1.84 13.53 -13.19
CA SER A 346 -2.65 12.73 -14.10
C SER A 346 -1.96 11.44 -14.52
N ILE A 347 -2.76 10.45 -14.88
CA ILE A 347 -2.30 9.19 -15.45
C ILE A 347 -2.93 9.06 -16.83
N SER A 348 -2.10 8.77 -17.83
CA SER A 348 -2.56 8.59 -19.21
C SER A 348 -2.02 7.30 -19.81
N ASN A 349 -2.88 6.64 -20.58
CA ASN A 349 -2.53 5.45 -21.33
C ASN A 349 -2.24 5.84 -22.77
N PHE A 350 -1.16 5.29 -23.32
CA PHE A 350 -0.77 5.37 -24.70
C PHE A 350 -0.72 3.97 -25.28
N GLY A 351 -0.84 3.81 -26.58
CA GLY A 351 -0.91 2.47 -27.15
C GLY A 351 -1.18 2.42 -28.63
N VAL A 352 -1.23 1.19 -29.12
CA VAL A 352 -1.55 0.88 -30.50
C VAL A 352 -2.40 -0.38 -30.57
N ASP A 353 -3.51 -0.29 -31.29
CA ASP A 353 -4.28 -1.45 -31.73
C ASP A 353 -3.73 -1.91 -33.07
N LEU A 354 -3.08 -3.08 -33.11
CA LEU A 354 -2.48 -3.60 -34.33
C LEU A 354 -3.55 -3.90 -35.37
N ASN A 355 -4.78 -4.25 -34.99
CA ASN A 355 -5.87 -4.47 -35.95
C ASN A 355 -6.22 -3.21 -36.75
N ALA A 356 -5.97 -2.03 -36.18
CA ALA A 356 -6.19 -0.74 -36.84
C ALA A 356 -5.01 -0.27 -37.69
N VAL A 357 -3.87 -0.97 -37.65
CA VAL A 357 -2.67 -0.62 -38.44
C VAL A 357 -2.83 -1.12 -39.87
N ASN A 358 -2.50 -0.30 -40.87
CA ASN A 358 -2.69 -0.62 -42.29
C ASN A 358 -1.75 -1.72 -42.85
N ASP A 359 -0.70 -2.10 -42.13
CA ASP A 359 0.28 -3.11 -42.54
C ASP A 359 -0.22 -4.54 -42.21
N GLU A 360 -0.51 -5.32 -43.25
CA GLU A 360 -0.95 -6.72 -43.11
C GLU A 360 0.07 -7.62 -42.42
N THR A 361 1.36 -7.34 -42.59
CA THR A 361 2.42 -8.13 -41.95
C THR A 361 2.42 -7.90 -40.45
N LEU A 362 2.21 -6.66 -40.00
CA LEU A 362 2.12 -6.34 -38.58
C LEU A 362 0.90 -7.01 -37.94
N ARG A 363 -0.25 -7.02 -38.63
CA ARG A 363 -1.49 -7.65 -38.16
C ARG A 363 -1.43 -9.17 -38.07
N ASN A 364 -0.90 -9.82 -39.10
CA ASN A 364 -1.08 -11.27 -39.26
C ASN A 364 0.09 -12.10 -38.75
N ASN A 365 1.29 -11.53 -38.61
CA ASN A 365 2.44 -12.29 -38.14
C ASN A 365 2.43 -12.46 -36.62
N PRO A 366 2.87 -13.63 -36.12
CA PRO A 366 3.17 -13.78 -34.71
C PRO A 366 4.52 -13.12 -34.38
N TRP A 367 4.56 -12.41 -33.27
CA TRP A 367 5.70 -11.64 -32.79
C TRP A 367 6.19 -12.20 -31.45
N ARG A 368 7.50 -12.11 -31.23
CA ARG A 368 8.16 -12.67 -30.04
C ARG A 368 8.67 -11.60 -29.10
N PHE A 369 9.09 -10.48 -29.66
CA PHE A 369 9.68 -9.35 -28.94
C PHE A 369 8.88 -8.10 -29.24
N ILE A 370 8.55 -7.37 -28.19
CA ILE A 370 7.92 -6.06 -28.24
C ILE A 370 8.93 -5.08 -27.65
N ARG A 371 9.12 -3.94 -28.30
CA ARG A 371 9.98 -2.88 -27.81
C ARG A 371 9.21 -1.57 -27.72
N LEU A 372 9.29 -0.96 -26.55
CA LEU A 372 8.82 0.38 -26.24
C LEU A 372 10.00 1.35 -26.31
N LYS A 373 9.84 2.50 -26.96
CA LYS A 373 10.75 3.63 -26.83
C LYS A 373 9.96 4.87 -26.44
N SER A 374 10.33 5.51 -25.36
CA SER A 374 9.68 6.75 -24.90
C SER A 374 10.72 7.84 -24.78
N LYS A 375 10.50 8.95 -25.50
CA LYS A 375 11.46 10.04 -25.56
C LYS A 375 11.25 10.99 -24.40
N HIS A 376 12.29 11.25 -23.61
CA HIS A 376 12.18 12.16 -22.49
C HIS A 376 11.81 13.58 -22.92
N TYR A 377 11.15 14.30 -22.00
CA TYR A 377 10.71 15.67 -22.24
C TYR A 377 11.90 16.63 -22.46
N GLY A 378 13.02 16.35 -21.78
CA GLY A 378 14.24 17.17 -21.80
C GLY A 378 14.43 17.93 -20.49
N LYS A 379 14.94 19.15 -20.60
CA LYS A 379 15.08 20.07 -19.46
C LYS A 379 13.74 20.65 -19.06
N MET A 380 13.56 20.89 -17.76
CA MET A 380 12.36 21.54 -17.24
C MET A 380 12.16 22.94 -17.86
N PRO A 381 10.92 23.32 -18.20
CA PRO A 381 10.61 24.62 -18.79
C PRO A 381 10.91 25.80 -17.87
N GLN A 382 10.96 27.02 -18.44
CA GLN A 382 11.35 28.24 -17.72
C GLN A 382 10.44 28.62 -16.54
N TRP A 383 9.15 28.28 -16.59
CA TRP A 383 8.23 28.60 -15.50
C TRP A 383 8.44 27.70 -14.28
N HIS A 384 9.04 26.52 -14.46
CA HIS A 384 9.17 25.53 -13.41
C HIS A 384 10.31 25.92 -12.45
N GLU A 385 10.16 25.66 -11.14
CA GLU A 385 11.17 26.02 -10.16
C GLU A 385 12.51 25.31 -10.40
N GLY A 386 12.44 24.05 -10.84
CA GLY A 386 13.57 23.23 -11.27
C GLY A 386 14.10 23.50 -12.69
N ARG A 387 13.73 24.62 -13.33
CA ARG A 387 14.18 24.97 -14.70
C ARG A 387 15.68 24.69 -14.93
N GLY A 388 15.99 24.08 -16.07
CA GLY A 388 17.37 23.73 -16.45
C GLY A 388 17.87 22.37 -15.96
N TYR A 389 17.20 21.73 -15.00
CA TYR A 389 17.45 20.33 -14.62
C TYR A 389 16.63 19.35 -15.48
N ASP A 390 17.03 18.08 -15.45
CA ASP A 390 16.38 17.01 -16.22
C ASP A 390 15.06 16.55 -15.60
N THR A 391 14.08 16.33 -16.48
CA THR A 391 12.78 15.74 -16.14
C THR A 391 12.86 14.23 -15.93
N TYR A 392 11.88 13.69 -15.21
CA TYR A 392 11.62 12.27 -15.07
C TYR A 392 10.53 11.80 -16.05
N ILE A 393 10.67 10.57 -16.54
CA ILE A 393 9.57 9.74 -17.06
C ILE A 393 9.20 8.71 -15.99
N PHE A 394 7.92 8.59 -15.67
CA PHE A 394 7.38 7.52 -14.83
C PHE A 394 6.51 6.57 -15.67
N LEU A 395 6.89 5.30 -15.71
CA LEU A 395 6.26 4.20 -16.46
C LEU A 395 5.90 3.06 -15.49
N ASP A 396 4.67 2.58 -15.49
CA ASP A 396 4.22 1.45 -14.65
C ASP A 396 4.05 0.15 -15.44
N GLU A 397 3.18 0.08 -16.45
CA GLU A 397 2.68 -1.17 -17.01
C GLU A 397 2.73 -1.16 -18.55
N ILE A 398 3.25 -2.24 -19.15
CA ILE A 398 3.27 -2.54 -20.58
C ILE A 398 2.32 -3.73 -20.81
N ARG A 399 1.07 -3.43 -21.14
CA ARG A 399 0.05 -4.45 -21.40
C ARG A 399 0.12 -4.89 -22.85
N ILE A 400 0.46 -6.16 -23.06
CA ILE A 400 0.41 -6.81 -24.37
C ILE A 400 -0.86 -7.67 -24.40
N ILE A 401 -1.78 -7.28 -25.28
CA ILE A 401 -3.05 -7.98 -25.51
C ILE A 401 -2.83 -8.93 -26.70
N GLU A 402 -2.89 -10.22 -26.42
CA GLU A 402 -2.72 -11.31 -27.40
C GLU A 402 -4.10 -11.69 -28.00
N GLU A 403 -4.10 -12.32 -29.19
CA GLU A 403 -5.33 -12.91 -29.80
C GLU A 403 -5.89 -14.11 -29.04
#